data_AF-A0A529PU60-F1
#
_entry.id   AF-A0A529PU60-F1
#
_cell.length_a   1.000
_cell.length_b   1.000
_cell.length_c   1.000
_cell.angle_alpha   90.00
_cell.angle_beta   90.00
_cell.angle_gamma   90.00
#
_symmetry.space_group_name_H-M   'P 1'
#
loop_
_entity.id
_entity.type
_entity.pdbx_description
1 polymer ?
#
loop_
_entity_poly.entity_id
_entity_poly.type
_entity_poly.pdbx_seq_one_letter_code
_entity_poly.pdbx_strand_id
1 'polypeptide(L)'
;LHQSELGDVLEALHPEQRRALVELLGSDFDFSALTEVDEAIRLDIVDNLPNAQIAQAVQELDSDDAVYILEDLEKEDQDEILSQLPFT
;
A
#
# COMPACT_ATOMS: atom_id res chain seq x y z
N LEU A 1 4.24 -15.52 3.20
CA LEU A 1 5.58 -14.96 2.98
C LEU A 1 5.84 -14.00 4.12
N HIS A 2 7.07 -13.81 4.53
CA HIS A 2 7.40 -12.69 5.41
C HIS A 2 7.22 -11.38 4.63
N GLN A 3 6.91 -10.27 5.31
CA GLN A 3 6.64 -8.95 4.69
C GLN A 3 7.80 -8.55 3.77
N SER A 4 9.04 -8.71 4.27
CA SER A 4 10.28 -8.49 3.54
C SER A 4 10.46 -9.36 2.28
N GLU A 5 9.97 -10.61 2.26
CA GLU A 5 10.10 -11.48 1.08
C GLU A 5 9.19 -10.99 -0.06
N LEU A 6 8.02 -10.44 0.26
CA LEU A 6 7.15 -9.81 -0.73
C LEU A 6 7.73 -8.47 -1.19
N GLY A 7 8.35 -7.71 -0.29
CA GLY A 7 9.13 -6.51 -0.62
C GLY A 7 10.21 -6.80 -1.68
N ASP A 8 11.07 -7.79 -1.42
CA ASP A 8 12.12 -8.22 -2.37
C ASP A 8 11.56 -8.56 -3.76
N VAL A 9 10.39 -9.20 -3.82
CA VAL A 9 9.70 -9.52 -5.08
C VAL A 9 9.26 -8.25 -5.79
N LEU A 10 8.66 -7.29 -5.09
CA LEU A 10 8.25 -6.01 -5.67
C LEU A 10 9.44 -5.24 -6.23
N GLU A 11 10.58 -5.22 -5.53
CA GLU A 11 11.79 -4.57 -6.01
C GLU A 11 12.33 -5.19 -7.30
N ALA A 12 12.28 -6.52 -7.39
CA ALA A 12 12.75 -7.27 -8.57
C ALA A 12 11.86 -7.12 -9.80
N LEU A 13 10.61 -6.69 -9.63
CA LEU A 13 9.64 -6.53 -10.71
C LEU A 13 9.71 -5.16 -11.38
N HIS A 14 9.42 -5.11 -12.68
CA HIS A 14 9.18 -3.85 -13.38
C HIS A 14 7.87 -3.20 -12.91
N PRO A 15 7.71 -1.86 -13.02
CA PRO A 15 6.53 -1.13 -12.53
C PRO A 15 5.18 -1.74 -12.95
N GLU A 16 5.01 -2.08 -14.24
CA GLU A 16 3.76 -2.68 -14.73
C GLU A 16 3.48 -4.07 -14.12
N GLN A 17 4.53 -4.83 -13.78
CA GLN A 17 4.40 -6.14 -13.16
C GLN A 17 4.04 -6.05 -11.68
N ARG A 18 4.48 -5.00 -10.97
CA ARG A 18 4.10 -4.74 -9.57
C ARG A 18 2.60 -4.49 -9.47
N ARG A 19 2.08 -3.64 -10.35
CA ARG A 19 0.64 -3.35 -10.44
C ARG A 19 -0.16 -4.60 -10.75
N ALA A 20 0.28 -5.37 -11.75
CA ALA A 20 -0.36 -6.64 -12.08
C ALA A 20 -0.34 -7.65 -10.91
N LEU A 21 0.73 -7.67 -10.11
CA LEU A 21 0.81 -8.52 -8.92
C LEU A 21 -0.19 -8.07 -7.83
N VAL A 22 -0.26 -6.77 -7.55
CA VAL A 22 -1.19 -6.21 -6.56
C VAL A 22 -2.64 -6.45 -6.98
N GLU A 23 -2.98 -6.22 -8.25
CA GLU A 23 -4.31 -6.51 -8.80
C GLU A 23 -4.65 -8.01 -8.75
N LEU A 24 -3.67 -8.86 -9.05
CA LEU A 24 -3.86 -10.31 -9.04
C LEU A 24 -4.14 -10.85 -7.62
N LEU A 25 -3.43 -10.32 -6.63
CA LEU A 25 -3.60 -10.72 -5.23
C LEU A 25 -4.84 -10.06 -4.62
N GLY A 26 -5.20 -8.85 -5.04
CA GLY A 26 -6.39 -8.15 -4.57
C GLY A 26 -6.39 -8.01 -3.05
N SER A 27 -7.41 -8.57 -2.40
CA SER A 27 -7.51 -8.60 -0.93
C SER A 27 -6.44 -9.46 -0.24
N ASP A 28 -5.80 -10.37 -0.97
CA ASP A 28 -4.74 -11.24 -0.42
C ASP A 28 -3.35 -10.56 -0.48
N PHE A 29 -3.26 -9.34 -1.01
CA PHE A 29 -2.01 -8.59 -1.04
C PHE A 29 -1.70 -8.02 0.35
N ASP A 30 -0.53 -8.37 0.88
CA ASP A 30 -0.07 -7.88 2.18
C ASP A 30 0.59 -6.50 2.02
N PHE A 31 -0.17 -5.44 2.35
CA PHE A 31 0.29 -4.05 2.24
C PHE A 31 1.43 -3.70 3.18
N SER A 32 1.67 -4.48 4.24
CA SER A 32 2.80 -4.24 5.12
C SER A 32 4.13 -4.50 4.40
N ALA A 33 4.14 -5.26 3.31
CA ALA A 33 5.34 -5.39 2.47
C ALA A 33 5.77 -4.07 1.80
N LEU A 34 4.88 -3.07 1.71
CA LEU A 34 5.22 -1.75 1.17
C LEU A 34 6.06 -0.92 2.15
N THR A 35 6.18 -1.33 3.42
CA THR A 35 7.10 -0.71 4.39
C THR A 35 8.55 -1.16 4.18
N GLU A 36 8.74 -2.26 3.45
CA GLU A 36 10.04 -2.90 3.19
C GLU A 36 10.62 -2.55 1.81
N VAL A 37 9.96 -1.67 1.04
CA VAL A 37 10.42 -1.24 -0.30
C VAL A 37 10.77 0.24 -0.32
N ASP A 38 11.61 0.61 -1.28
CA ASP A 38 11.92 2.02 -1.57
C ASP A 38 10.64 2.87 -1.78
N GLU A 39 10.68 4.11 -1.30
CA GLU A 39 9.60 5.11 -1.41
C GLU A 39 9.03 5.21 -2.83
N ALA A 40 9.89 5.27 -3.84
CA ALA A 40 9.46 5.38 -5.24
C ALA A 40 8.64 4.16 -5.72
N ILE A 41 8.89 2.97 -5.15
CA ILE A 41 8.15 1.74 -5.47
C ILE A 41 6.82 1.75 -4.73
N ARG A 42 6.83 2.11 -3.44
CA ARG A 42 5.63 2.26 -2.63
C ARG A 42 4.65 3.23 -3.29
N LEU A 43 5.11 4.44 -3.61
CA LEU A 43 4.28 5.47 -4.24
C LEU A 43 3.77 5.04 -5.62
N ASP A 44 4.61 4.42 -6.46
CA ASP A 44 4.16 3.88 -7.76
C ASP A 44 3.01 2.86 -7.61
N ILE A 45 3.00 2.07 -6.53
CA ILE A 45 1.90 1.15 -6.26
C ILE A 45 0.69 1.91 -5.72
N VAL A 46 0.85 2.69 -4.66
CA VAL A 46 -0.26 3.33 -3.94
C VAL A 46 -0.98 4.36 -4.82
N ASP A 47 -0.26 5.19 -5.56
CA ASP A 47 -0.85 6.22 -6.46
C ASP A 47 -1.68 5.63 -7.60
N ASN A 48 -1.52 4.33 -7.88
CA ASN A 48 -2.27 3.63 -8.93
C ASN A 48 -3.43 2.79 -8.37
N LEU A 49 -3.65 2.81 -7.05
CA LEU A 49 -4.76 2.11 -6.41
C LEU A 49 -5.91 3.06 -6.10
N PRO A 50 -7.17 2.57 -6.11
CA PRO A 50 -8.28 3.35 -5.61
C PRO A 50 -8.12 3.66 -4.12
N ASN A 51 -8.39 4.91 -3.71
CA ASN A 51 -8.37 5.33 -2.30
C ASN A 51 -9.20 4.42 -1.39
N ALA A 52 -10.32 3.87 -1.88
CA ALA A 52 -11.12 2.89 -1.13
C ALA A 52 -10.39 1.56 -0.84
N GLN A 53 -9.53 1.11 -1.76
CA GLN A 53 -8.72 -0.09 -1.55
C GLN A 53 -7.61 0.17 -0.55
N ILE A 54 -6.97 1.35 -0.63
CA ILE A 54 -5.96 1.77 0.35
C ILE A 54 -6.60 1.89 1.74
N ALA A 55 -7.80 2.49 1.84
CA ALA A 55 -8.55 2.60 3.09
C ALA A 55 -8.89 1.24 3.70
N GLN A 56 -9.21 0.23 2.89
CA GLN A 56 -9.41 -1.13 3.39
C GLN A 56 -8.09 -1.73 3.90
N ALA A 57 -7.01 -1.59 3.13
CA ALA A 57 -5.72 -2.14 3.49
C ALA A 57 -5.18 -1.57 4.80
N VAL A 58 -5.20 -0.24 4.97
CA VAL A 58 -4.68 0.41 6.19
C VAL A 58 -5.48 0.08 7.46
N GLN A 59 -6.72 -0.45 7.35
CA GLN A 59 -7.46 -0.96 8.52
C GLN A 59 -6.92 -2.29 9.03
N GLU A 60 -6.23 -3.05 8.18
CA GLU A 60 -5.66 -4.35 8.50
C GLU A 60 -4.18 -4.24 8.93
N LEU A 61 -3.57 -3.06 8.76
CA LEU A 61 -2.19 -2.77 9.15
C LEU A 61 -2.07 -2.36 10.63
N ASP A 62 -0.86 -2.53 11.16
CA ASP A 62 -0.46 -1.88 12.40
C ASP A 62 -0.42 -0.35 12.20
N SER A 63 -0.63 0.40 13.29
CA SER A 63 -0.84 1.86 13.19
C SER A 63 0.39 2.63 12.69
N ASP A 64 1.60 2.15 12.98
CA ASP A 64 2.85 2.69 12.48
C ASP A 64 3.04 2.42 10.99
N ASP A 65 2.75 1.20 10.53
CA ASP A 65 2.75 0.85 9.11
C ASP A 65 1.73 1.69 8.34
N ALA A 66 0.50 1.82 8.87
CA ALA A 66 -0.54 2.65 8.27
C ALA A 66 -0.10 4.12 8.13
N VAL A 67 0.55 4.69 9.16
CA VAL A 67 1.10 6.05 9.08
C VAL A 67 2.19 6.14 8.00
N TYR A 68 3.10 5.17 7.95
CA TYR A 68 4.19 5.14 6.98
C TYR A 68 3.69 5.04 5.53
N ILE A 69 2.63 4.28 5.27
CA ILE A 69 2.02 4.20 3.93
C ILE A 69 1.35 5.52 3.52
N LEU A 70 0.70 6.19 4.47
CA LEU A 70 -0.13 7.36 4.16
C LEU A 70 0.65 8.69 4.17
N GLU A 71 1.78 8.79 4.87
CA GLU A 71 2.45 10.08 5.13
C GLU A 71 2.95 10.80 3.86
N ASP A 72 3.30 10.04 2.82
CA ASP A 72 3.86 10.55 1.57
C ASP A 72 2.82 10.81 0.47
N LEU A 73 1.55 10.47 0.70
CA LEU A 73 0.48 10.69 -0.28
C LEU A 73 0.09 12.16 -0.39
N GLU A 74 -0.50 12.55 -1.52
CA GLU A 74 -1.08 13.88 -1.66
C GLU A 74 -2.17 14.11 -0.61
N LYS A 75 -2.25 15.36 -0.11
CA LYS A 75 -3.11 15.67 1.04
C LYS A 75 -4.60 15.36 0.79
N GLU A 76 -5.03 15.52 -0.46
CA GLU A 76 -6.40 15.23 -0.89
C GLU A 76 -6.71 13.73 -0.79
N ASP A 77 -5.77 12.87 -1.20
CA ASP A 77 -5.90 11.41 -1.11
C ASP A 77 -5.84 10.95 0.35
N GLN A 78 -4.92 11.50 1.15
CA GLN A 78 -4.89 11.23 2.60
C GLN A 78 -6.24 11.53 3.25
N ASP A 79 -6.82 12.70 2.97
CA ASP A 79 -8.09 13.12 3.56
C ASP A 79 -9.25 12.22 3.09
N GLU A 80 -9.27 11.84 1.81
CA GLU A 80 -10.26 10.90 1.27
C GLU A 80 -10.16 9.52 1.94
N ILE A 81 -8.95 8.97 2.05
CA ILE A 81 -8.69 7.66 2.67
C ILE A 81 -9.10 7.70 4.15
N LEU A 82 -8.62 8.70 4.91
CA LEU A 82 -8.93 8.83 6.34
C LEU A 82 -10.43 9.02 6.59
N SER A 83 -11.16 9.66 5.68
CA SER A 83 -12.62 9.83 5.80
C SER A 83 -13.40 8.52 5.71
N GLN A 84 -12.80 7.47 5.14
CA GLN A 84 -13.39 6.14 5.00
C GLN A 84 -13.09 5.23 6.19
N LEU A 85 -12.18 5.63 7.08
CA LEU A 85 -11.81 4.84 8.24
C LEU A 85 -12.83 5.01 9.38
N PRO A 86 -13.17 3.93 10.10
CA PRO A 86 -14.01 4.04 11.28
C PRO A 86 -13.22 4.76 12.39
N PHE A 87 -13.76 5.86 12.91
CA PHE A 87 -13.27 6.49 14.13
C PHE A 87 -13.75 5.66 15.34
N THR A 88 -13.01 4.61 15.71
CA THR A 88 -13.25 3.84 16.95
C THR A 88 -12.41 4.34 18.11
#